data_AF-A0A6P6WEJ1-F1
#
_entry.id   AF-A0A6P6WEJ1-F1
#
_cell.length_a   1.000
_cell.length_b   1.000
_cell.length_c   1.000
_cell.angle_alpha   90.00
_cell.angle_beta   90.00
_cell.angle_gamma   90.00
#
_symmetry.space_group_name_H-M   'P 1'
#
loop_
_entity.id
_entity.type
_entity.pdbx_description
1 polymer ?
#
loop_
_entity_poly.entity_id
_entity_poly.type
_entity_poly.pdbx_seq_one_letter_code
_entity_poly.pdbx_strand_id
1 'polypeptide(L)'
;MYFNQERSLAFGVNAHNKENIREFLNFLQARAGELLKTGHSGETIILMLVGIPNVGKSALANALHQVGRISALEKGKSKHATVSPQPGETKNISSLKIASHLNIYVLDTPGILPPEIFGDELCSKLALIGAIRDCIVGKNDLAHYFLAVLNLSQEYKKWLKFSAMENVRSSIYQEEELSESSHMDKRQYATDHTQDFIVNDVRRTLFEAVSTFSGDLENDKYLEQLIEVESRMLRNAFRITQSGADGHTKFAIKLLDLCRTGRLGHYVLDDIPRIS
;
A
#
# COMPACT_ATOMS: atom_id res chain seq x y z
N MET A 1 -6.85 18.78 3.53
CA MET A 1 -7.01 20.06 4.23
C MET A 1 -5.73 20.88 4.24
N TYR A 2 -4.54 20.29 4.49
CA TYR A 2 -3.25 20.99 4.44
C TYR A 2 -2.89 21.63 3.07
N PHE A 3 -2.85 20.85 1.98
CA PHE A 3 -2.41 21.36 0.66
C PHE A 3 -3.31 22.46 0.07
N ASN A 4 -4.61 22.43 0.37
CA ASN A 4 -5.55 23.48 -0.07
C ASN A 4 -5.25 24.82 0.63
N GLN A 5 -4.65 24.80 1.82
CA GLN A 5 -4.28 26.01 2.58
C GLN A 5 -2.95 26.60 2.09
N GLU A 6 -2.01 25.77 1.64
CA GLU A 6 -0.75 26.22 1.02
C GLU A 6 -0.89 26.67 -0.45
N ARG A 7 -2.13 26.90 -0.94
CA ARG A 7 -2.43 27.25 -2.34
C ARG A 7 -1.88 26.25 -3.36
N SER A 8 -1.61 25.03 -2.92
CA SER A 8 -1.18 23.94 -3.80
C SER A 8 -2.40 23.20 -4.33
N LEU A 9 -2.44 22.97 -5.64
CA LEU A 9 -3.48 22.16 -6.26
C LEU A 9 -3.34 20.71 -5.80
N ALA A 10 -4.39 20.17 -5.18
CA ALA A 10 -4.44 18.78 -4.74
C ALA A 10 -5.50 18.01 -5.52
N PHE A 11 -5.17 16.80 -5.97
CA PHE A 11 -6.08 15.88 -6.63
C PHE A 11 -5.86 14.48 -6.06
N GLY A 12 -6.91 13.89 -5.48
CA GLY A 12 -6.87 12.51 -5.00
C GLY A 12 -6.94 11.54 -6.17
N VAL A 13 -5.93 10.68 -6.31
CA VAL A 13 -5.84 9.73 -7.42
C VAL A 13 -5.64 8.29 -6.95
N ASN A 14 -6.33 7.35 -7.60
CA ASN A 14 -6.18 5.91 -7.46
C ASN A 14 -5.77 5.32 -8.81
N ALA A 15 -4.50 4.91 -8.91
CA ALA A 15 -3.92 4.32 -10.13
C ALA A 15 -4.61 3.03 -10.60
N HIS A 16 -5.36 2.35 -9.73
CA HIS A 16 -6.09 1.13 -10.05
C HIS A 16 -7.54 1.39 -10.50
N ASN A 17 -8.04 2.62 -10.36
CA ASN A 17 -9.39 2.98 -10.79
C ASN A 17 -9.34 3.75 -12.13
N LYS A 18 -9.77 3.08 -13.21
CA LYS A 18 -9.76 3.65 -14.56
C LYS A 18 -10.60 4.92 -14.70
N GLU A 19 -11.72 5.04 -13.98
CA GLU A 19 -12.58 6.23 -14.03
C GLU A 19 -11.86 7.42 -13.41
N ASN A 20 -11.32 7.24 -12.20
CA ASN A 20 -10.60 8.29 -11.51
C ASN A 20 -9.32 8.71 -12.26
N ILE A 21 -8.65 7.79 -12.97
CA ILE A 21 -7.53 8.13 -13.86
C ILE A 21 -7.99 8.92 -15.08
N ARG A 22 -9.18 8.64 -15.63
CA ARG A 22 -9.76 9.45 -16.72
C ARG A 22 -10.10 10.85 -16.24
N GLU A 23 -10.71 10.99 -15.07
CA GLU A 23 -10.97 12.29 -14.44
C GLU A 23 -9.67 13.08 -14.25
N PHE A 24 -8.63 12.42 -13.73
CA PHE A 24 -7.33 13.04 -13.54
C PHE A 24 -6.67 13.43 -14.87
N LEU A 25 -6.74 12.59 -15.89
CA LEU A 25 -6.23 12.90 -17.23
C LEU A 25 -6.94 14.11 -17.84
N ASN A 26 -8.27 14.19 -17.72
CA ASN A 26 -9.05 15.34 -18.17
C ASN A 26 -8.63 16.62 -17.45
N PHE A 27 -8.42 16.54 -16.13
CA PHE A 27 -7.89 17.64 -15.33
C PHE A 27 -6.52 18.11 -15.85
N LEU A 28 -5.59 17.19 -16.09
CA LEU A 28 -4.26 17.50 -16.62
C LEU A 28 -4.33 18.14 -18.02
N GLN A 29 -5.21 17.63 -18.91
CA GLN A 29 -5.39 18.17 -20.26
C GLN A 29 -5.99 19.57 -20.24
N ALA A 30 -6.94 19.85 -19.35
CA ALA A 30 -7.50 21.19 -19.18
C ALA A 30 -6.41 22.20 -18.76
N ARG A 31 -5.57 21.82 -17.79
CA ARG A 31 -4.43 22.64 -17.34
C ARG A 31 -3.37 22.84 -18.43
N ALA A 32 -3.02 21.78 -19.14
CA ALA A 32 -2.14 21.85 -20.29
C ALA A 32 -2.67 22.82 -21.36
N GLY A 33 -3.99 22.77 -21.63
CA GLY A 33 -4.64 23.68 -22.59
C GLY A 33 -4.61 25.15 -22.15
N GLU A 34 -4.73 25.45 -20.86
CA GLU A 34 -4.58 26.81 -20.31
C GLU A 34 -3.17 27.37 -20.56
N LEU A 35 -2.14 26.54 -20.36
CA LEU A 35 -0.74 26.94 -20.58
C LEU A 35 -0.46 27.23 -22.06
N LEU A 36 -0.94 26.39 -22.98
CA LEU A 36 -0.70 26.57 -24.42
C LEU A 36 -1.37 27.83 -24.99
N LYS A 37 -2.52 28.26 -24.43
CA LYS A 37 -3.23 29.48 -24.84
C LYS A 37 -2.43 30.77 -24.59
N THR A 38 -1.40 30.73 -23.75
CA THR A 38 -0.55 31.90 -23.43
C THR A 38 0.56 32.17 -24.47
N GLY A 39 0.59 31.45 -25.60
CA GLY A 39 1.48 31.78 -26.73
C GLY A 39 2.31 30.61 -27.30
N HIS A 40 2.08 29.37 -26.86
CA HIS A 40 2.93 28.21 -27.15
C HIS A 40 2.24 27.15 -28.03
N SER A 41 1.45 27.58 -29.03
CA SER A 41 0.69 26.65 -29.88
C SER A 41 1.62 25.73 -30.67
N GLY A 42 1.57 24.43 -30.39
CA GLY A 42 2.35 23.39 -31.09
C GLY A 42 3.47 22.75 -30.26
N GLU A 43 3.69 23.20 -29.02
CA GLU A 43 4.73 22.64 -28.15
C GLU A 43 4.30 21.35 -27.44
N THR A 44 5.29 20.51 -27.14
CA THR A 44 5.11 19.26 -26.40
C THR A 44 5.10 19.56 -24.90
N ILE A 45 4.04 19.16 -24.20
CA ILE A 45 4.00 19.29 -22.73
C ILE A 45 4.57 18.02 -22.09
N ILE A 46 5.50 18.22 -21.17
CA ILE A 46 6.14 17.15 -20.41
C ILE A 46 5.77 17.31 -18.94
N LEU A 47 5.05 16.33 -18.39
CA LEU A 47 4.70 16.23 -16.98
C LEU A 47 5.69 15.31 -16.29
N MET A 48 6.34 15.76 -15.22
CA MET A 48 7.29 14.94 -14.47
C MET A 48 6.65 14.44 -13.18
N LEU A 49 6.63 13.12 -12.95
CA LEU A 49 6.23 12.56 -11.67
C LEU A 49 7.44 12.57 -10.73
N VAL A 50 7.32 13.17 -9.55
CA VAL A 50 8.39 13.25 -8.55
C VAL A 50 7.85 12.80 -7.20
N GLY A 51 8.68 12.13 -6.41
CA GLY A 51 8.33 11.67 -5.07
C GLY A 51 9.22 10.51 -4.61
N ILE A 52 9.06 10.13 -3.34
CA ILE A 52 9.82 9.05 -2.72
C ILE A 52 9.62 7.70 -3.44
N PRO A 53 10.51 6.71 -3.25
CA PRO A 53 10.31 5.35 -3.78
C PRO A 53 8.97 4.76 -3.34
N ASN A 54 8.39 3.88 -4.17
CA ASN A 54 7.15 3.15 -3.91
C ASN A 54 5.86 3.96 -3.66
N VAL A 55 5.88 5.30 -3.83
CA VAL A 55 4.66 6.13 -3.80
C VAL A 55 3.71 5.91 -4.99
N GLY A 56 4.06 5.03 -5.94
CA GLY A 56 3.21 4.67 -7.08
C GLY A 56 3.40 5.47 -8.36
N LYS A 57 4.54 6.18 -8.54
CA LYS A 57 4.85 6.96 -9.76
C LYS A 57 4.71 6.15 -11.04
N SER A 58 5.41 5.02 -11.15
CA SER A 58 5.38 4.15 -12.33
C SER A 58 3.99 3.55 -12.57
N ALA A 59 3.27 3.18 -11.50
CA ALA A 59 1.90 2.68 -11.59
C ALA A 59 0.95 3.77 -12.14
N LEU A 60 1.06 5.00 -11.66
CA LEU A 60 0.28 6.14 -12.15
C LEU A 60 0.63 6.49 -13.60
N ALA A 61 1.92 6.51 -13.96
CA ALA A 61 2.38 6.75 -15.32
C ALA A 61 1.81 5.71 -16.30
N ASN A 62 1.84 4.44 -15.91
CA ASN A 62 1.26 3.34 -16.68
C ASN A 62 -0.26 3.46 -16.82
N ALA A 63 -0.97 3.80 -15.74
CA ALA A 63 -2.42 3.97 -15.76
C ALA A 63 -2.84 5.13 -16.69
N LEU A 64 -2.17 6.29 -16.57
CA LEU A 64 -2.38 7.44 -17.46
C LEU A 64 -2.09 7.10 -18.92
N HIS A 65 -0.97 6.42 -19.18
CA HIS A 65 -0.61 5.98 -20.52
C HIS A 65 -1.68 5.06 -21.12
N GLN A 66 -2.15 4.08 -20.35
CA GLN A 66 -3.16 3.13 -20.78
C GLN A 66 -4.49 3.85 -21.12
N VAL A 67 -5.00 4.70 -20.22
CA VAL A 67 -6.26 5.44 -20.42
C VAL A 67 -6.12 6.43 -21.59
N GLY A 68 -5.00 7.14 -21.67
CA GLY A 68 -4.71 8.07 -22.76
C GLY A 68 -4.72 7.40 -24.13
N ARG A 69 -4.06 6.25 -24.27
CA ARG A 69 -4.06 5.47 -25.52
C ARG A 69 -5.44 4.97 -25.92
N ILE A 70 -6.22 4.48 -24.95
CA ILE A 70 -7.60 4.02 -25.20
C ILE A 70 -8.45 5.18 -25.72
N SER A 71 -8.35 6.36 -25.11
CA SER A 71 -9.10 7.55 -25.54
C SER A 71 -8.73 8.01 -26.96
N ALA A 72 -7.50 7.76 -27.40
CA ALA A 72 -6.99 8.14 -28.71
C ALA A 72 -7.11 7.01 -29.78
N LEU A 73 -7.74 5.87 -29.45
CA LEU A 73 -7.88 4.70 -30.34
C LEU A 73 -6.54 4.19 -30.93
N GLU A 74 -5.44 4.37 -30.20
CA GLU A 74 -4.09 4.02 -30.68
C GLU A 74 -3.83 2.51 -30.62
N LYS A 75 -3.57 1.88 -31.77
CA LYS A 75 -3.23 0.45 -31.87
C LYS A 75 -1.72 0.20 -31.74
N GLY A 76 -1.33 -0.97 -31.21
CA GLY A 76 0.08 -1.40 -31.13
C GLY A 76 0.58 -1.71 -29.71
N LYS A 77 1.82 -2.21 -29.60
CA LYS A 77 2.46 -2.56 -28.31
C LYS A 77 2.55 -1.35 -27.40
N SER A 78 2.06 -1.49 -26.17
CA SER A 78 2.16 -0.43 -25.17
C SER A 78 3.54 -0.43 -24.55
N LYS A 79 4.13 0.76 -24.41
CA LYS A 79 5.24 0.94 -23.47
C LYS A 79 4.69 0.81 -22.06
N HIS A 80 5.50 0.29 -21.15
CA HIS A 80 5.13 0.08 -19.76
C HIS A 80 6.37 0.28 -18.89
N ALA A 81 6.25 1.11 -17.86
CA ALA A 81 7.26 1.23 -16.82
C ALA A 81 7.20 0.01 -15.91
N THR A 82 8.35 -0.51 -15.47
CA THR A 82 8.39 -1.62 -14.52
C THR A 82 7.87 -1.16 -13.16
N VAL A 83 6.99 -1.94 -12.55
CA VAL A 83 6.47 -1.70 -11.21
C VAL A 83 6.86 -2.88 -10.32
N SER A 84 7.40 -2.59 -9.15
CA SER A 84 7.86 -3.57 -8.18
C SER A 84 7.57 -3.05 -6.77
N PRO A 85 7.28 -3.94 -5.79
CA PRO A 85 7.21 -3.56 -4.39
C PRO A 85 8.59 -3.22 -3.80
N GLN A 86 9.69 -3.51 -4.52
CA GLN A 86 11.03 -3.20 -4.05
C GLN A 86 11.42 -1.75 -4.38
N PRO A 87 11.96 -0.97 -3.42
CA PRO A 87 12.40 0.38 -3.70
C PRO A 87 13.58 0.38 -4.68
N GLY A 88 13.62 1.40 -5.55
CA GLY A 88 14.70 1.57 -6.52
C GLY A 88 14.56 0.77 -7.83
N GLU A 89 13.37 0.23 -8.11
CA GLU A 89 13.07 -0.45 -9.39
C GLU A 89 13.24 0.49 -10.59
N THR A 90 12.67 1.68 -10.51
CA THR A 90 12.78 2.70 -11.55
C THR A 90 14.16 3.37 -11.47
N LYS A 91 15.09 2.94 -12.32
CA LYS A 91 16.48 3.45 -12.36
C LYS A 91 16.71 4.53 -13.40
N ASN A 92 15.91 4.54 -14.46
CA ASN A 92 16.03 5.47 -15.58
C ASN A 92 14.75 6.29 -15.73
N ILE A 93 14.88 7.50 -16.27
CA ILE A 93 13.72 8.30 -16.66
C ILE A 93 13.15 7.74 -17.95
N SER A 94 11.84 7.49 -17.98
CA SER A 94 11.14 7.00 -19.18
C SER A 94 9.94 7.88 -19.50
N SER A 95 9.70 8.13 -20.80
CA SER A 95 8.57 8.93 -21.27
C SER A 95 7.44 8.05 -21.79
N LEU A 96 6.21 8.35 -21.34
CA LEU A 96 4.98 7.71 -21.77
C LEU A 96 4.01 8.77 -22.30
N LYS A 97 3.47 8.57 -23.50
CA LYS A 97 2.52 9.51 -24.09
C LYS A 97 1.14 9.33 -23.46
N ILE A 98 0.49 10.41 -23.02
CA ILE A 98 -0.81 10.34 -22.33
C ILE A 98 -1.94 11.08 -23.07
N ALA A 99 -1.61 11.96 -24.02
CA ALA A 99 -2.60 12.63 -24.87
C ALA A 99 -2.03 12.92 -26.24
N SER A 100 -2.75 12.55 -27.30
CA SER A 100 -2.25 12.70 -28.68
C SER A 100 -2.62 14.02 -29.34
N HIS A 101 -3.79 14.59 -29.03
CA HIS A 101 -4.19 15.89 -29.59
C HIS A 101 -3.38 17.06 -29.04
N LEU A 102 -3.05 17.06 -27.75
CA LEU A 102 -2.25 18.10 -27.08
C LEU A 102 -0.75 17.74 -26.96
N ASN A 103 -0.33 16.62 -27.56
CA ASN A 103 1.02 16.05 -27.48
C ASN A 103 1.64 16.10 -26.06
N ILE A 104 1.00 15.40 -25.11
CA ILE A 104 1.40 15.39 -23.70
C ILE A 104 2.10 14.07 -23.35
N TYR A 105 3.25 14.16 -22.69
CA TYR A 105 3.99 13.04 -22.13
C TYR A 105 4.07 13.13 -20.61
N VAL A 106 4.08 11.98 -19.96
CA VAL A 106 4.47 11.84 -18.55
C VAL A 106 5.84 11.20 -18.47
N LEU A 107 6.71 11.74 -17.62
CA LEU A 107 7.99 11.14 -17.26
C LEU A 107 7.82 10.35 -15.97
N ASP A 108 8.07 9.05 -16.08
CA ASP A 108 8.32 8.22 -14.91
C ASP A 108 9.78 8.37 -14.48
N THR A 109 10.00 8.56 -13.18
CA THR A 109 11.31 8.95 -12.64
C THR A 109 11.69 8.08 -11.44
N PRO A 110 12.99 7.92 -11.14
CA PRO A 110 13.44 7.29 -9.91
C PRO A 110 12.85 7.95 -8.66
N GLY A 111 12.66 7.16 -7.60
CA GLY A 111 12.30 7.71 -6.30
C GLY A 111 13.44 8.50 -5.69
N ILE A 112 13.14 9.69 -5.16
CA ILE A 112 14.15 10.58 -4.55
C ILE A 112 13.91 10.61 -3.04
N LEU A 113 14.98 10.43 -2.29
CA LEU A 113 15.03 10.62 -0.84
C LEU A 113 16.12 11.67 -0.53
N PRO A 114 16.07 12.34 0.63
CA PRO A 114 17.18 13.14 1.12
C PRO A 114 18.49 12.32 1.14
N PRO A 115 19.66 12.95 0.95
CA PRO A 115 20.94 12.25 0.92
C PRO A 115 21.24 11.54 2.24
N GLU A 116 20.75 12.08 3.35
CA GLU A 116 20.89 11.52 4.69
C GLU A 116 19.50 11.45 5.35
N ILE A 117 19.19 10.29 5.92
CA ILE A 117 17.97 10.05 6.69
C ILE A 117 18.42 9.85 8.14
N PHE A 118 17.96 10.75 9.02
CA PHE A 118 18.32 10.73 10.43
C PHE A 118 17.13 10.28 11.29
N GLY A 119 17.41 9.41 12.26
CA GLY A 119 16.45 8.96 13.26
C GLY A 119 15.84 7.59 12.95
N ASP A 120 15.84 6.73 13.97
CA ASP A 120 15.35 5.35 13.88
C ASP A 120 13.85 5.28 13.58
N GLU A 121 13.08 6.23 14.12
CA GLU A 121 11.65 6.34 13.85
C GLU A 121 11.38 6.67 12.38
N LEU A 122 12.10 7.66 11.80
CA LEU A 122 11.95 8.02 10.40
C LEU A 122 12.35 6.87 9.47
N CYS A 123 13.45 6.17 9.80
CA CYS A 123 13.85 4.95 9.10
C CYS A 123 12.76 3.87 9.16
N SER A 124 12.15 3.67 10.32
CA SER A 124 11.05 2.71 10.52
C SER A 124 9.82 3.10 9.72
N LYS A 125 9.44 4.37 9.69
CA LYS A 125 8.32 4.87 8.85
C LYS A 125 8.58 4.66 7.36
N LEU A 126 9.74 5.08 6.87
CA LEU A 126 10.12 4.93 5.46
C LEU A 126 10.24 3.47 5.05
N ALA A 127 10.79 2.62 5.93
CA ALA A 127 10.85 1.19 5.67
C ALA A 127 9.43 0.60 5.68
N LEU A 128 8.55 0.98 6.60
CA LEU A 128 7.20 0.44 6.71
C LEU A 128 6.39 0.67 5.42
N ILE A 129 6.45 1.89 4.87
CA ILE A 129 5.81 2.23 3.58
C ILE A 129 6.57 1.69 2.35
N GLY A 130 7.70 1.02 2.57
CA GLY A 130 8.53 0.42 1.51
C GLY A 130 9.38 1.42 0.73
N ALA A 131 9.54 2.66 1.20
CA ALA A 131 10.37 3.66 0.52
C ALA A 131 11.88 3.34 0.61
N ILE A 132 12.30 2.58 1.63
CA ILE A 132 13.65 2.05 1.78
C ILE A 132 13.63 0.55 2.05
N ARG A 133 14.78 -0.12 1.94
CA ARG A 133 14.86 -1.58 2.12
C ARG A 133 14.60 -1.98 3.56
N ASP A 134 13.79 -3.02 3.75
CA ASP A 134 13.44 -3.58 5.07
C ASP A 134 14.67 -3.99 5.90
N CYS A 135 15.78 -4.37 5.25
CA CYS A 135 17.01 -4.77 5.93
C CYS A 135 17.74 -3.62 6.65
N ILE A 136 17.37 -2.36 6.39
CA ILE A 136 17.93 -1.21 7.09
C ILE A 136 17.45 -1.18 8.55
N VAL A 137 16.19 -1.55 8.78
CA VAL A 137 15.58 -1.63 10.13
C VAL A 137 15.64 -3.05 10.68
N GLY A 138 15.47 -4.05 9.81
CA GLY A 138 15.23 -5.44 10.20
C GLY A 138 13.75 -5.79 10.08
N LYS A 139 13.43 -6.89 9.41
CA LYS A 139 12.02 -7.26 9.13
C LYS A 139 11.22 -7.51 10.41
N ASN A 140 11.83 -8.15 11.40
CA ASN A 140 11.18 -8.46 12.67
C ASN A 140 10.90 -7.17 13.47
N ASP A 141 11.89 -6.30 13.57
CA ASP A 141 11.76 -5.01 14.25
C ASP A 141 10.73 -4.12 13.56
N LEU A 142 10.71 -4.13 12.22
CA LEU A 142 9.72 -3.41 11.43
C LEU A 142 8.29 -3.97 11.61
N ALA A 143 8.15 -5.29 11.76
CA ALA A 143 6.87 -5.93 12.05
C ALA A 143 6.37 -5.56 13.46
N HIS A 144 7.25 -5.53 14.46
CA HIS A 144 6.90 -5.05 15.81
C HIS A 144 6.55 -3.56 15.81
N TYR A 145 7.30 -2.74 15.09
CA TYR A 145 6.99 -1.32 14.89
C TYR A 145 5.60 -1.12 14.30
N PHE A 146 5.22 -1.92 13.29
CA PHE A 146 3.87 -1.86 12.73
C PHE A 146 2.78 -2.24 13.77
N LEU A 147 2.98 -3.29 14.56
CA LEU A 147 2.03 -3.67 15.61
C LEU A 147 1.88 -2.56 16.67
N ALA A 148 2.97 -1.89 17.05
CA ALA A 148 2.93 -0.72 17.93
C ALA A 148 2.05 0.39 17.33
N VAL A 149 2.29 0.77 16.07
CA VAL A 149 1.48 1.76 15.35
C VAL A 149 0.00 1.35 15.30
N LEU A 150 -0.27 0.09 15.00
CA LEU A 150 -1.64 -0.45 14.91
C LEU A 150 -2.37 -0.31 16.25
N ASN A 151 -1.74 -0.72 17.34
CA ASN A 151 -2.33 -0.71 18.68
C ASN A 151 -2.57 0.72 19.19
N LEU A 152 -1.66 1.65 18.90
CA LEU A 152 -1.80 3.05 19.28
C LEU A 152 -2.85 3.80 18.44
N SER A 153 -3.01 3.44 17.15
CA SER A 153 -3.94 4.12 16.24
C SER A 153 -5.43 3.86 16.50
N GLN A 154 -5.76 2.82 17.27
CA GLN A 154 -7.15 2.38 17.53
C GLN A 154 -7.95 1.94 16.28
N GLU A 155 -7.31 1.87 15.10
CA GLU A 155 -7.92 1.45 13.83
C GLU A 155 -8.49 0.04 13.89
N TYR A 156 -7.95 -0.84 14.75
CA TYR A 156 -8.42 -2.20 14.95
C TYR A 156 -9.87 -2.26 15.46
N LYS A 157 -10.39 -1.21 16.12
CA LYS A 157 -11.76 -1.16 16.64
C LYS A 157 -12.82 -1.32 15.56
N LYS A 158 -12.52 -0.93 14.31
CA LYS A 158 -13.45 -1.14 13.17
C LYS A 158 -13.69 -2.61 12.86
N TRP A 159 -12.81 -3.50 13.31
CA TRP A 159 -12.92 -4.94 13.09
C TRP A 159 -13.93 -5.65 13.98
N LEU A 160 -14.44 -4.97 15.03
CA LEU A 160 -15.53 -5.46 15.88
C LEU A 160 -16.76 -5.90 15.07
N LYS A 161 -17.07 -5.19 13.98
CA LYS A 161 -18.25 -5.50 13.13
C LYS A 161 -18.10 -6.82 12.36
N PHE A 162 -16.87 -7.27 12.11
CA PHE A 162 -16.61 -8.49 11.34
C PHE A 162 -16.71 -9.75 12.22
N SER A 163 -16.32 -9.68 13.50
CA SER A 163 -16.44 -10.84 14.41
C SER A 163 -17.90 -11.23 14.67
N ALA A 164 -18.82 -10.26 14.70
CA ALA A 164 -20.25 -10.52 14.87
C ALA A 164 -20.93 -11.16 13.64
N MET A 165 -20.41 -10.93 12.43
CA MET A 165 -21.06 -11.33 11.17
C MET A 165 -20.53 -12.66 10.62
N GLU A 166 -19.32 -13.09 11.00
CA GLU A 166 -18.73 -14.36 10.55
C GLU A 166 -19.16 -15.58 11.38
N ASN A 167 -19.67 -15.40 12.61
CA ASN A 167 -20.28 -16.50 13.39
C ASN A 167 -21.48 -17.15 12.66
N VAL A 168 -22.07 -16.44 11.69
CA VAL A 168 -23.15 -16.95 10.82
C VAL A 168 -22.61 -17.65 9.56
N ARG A 169 -21.37 -17.36 9.14
CA ARG A 169 -20.76 -17.95 7.94
C ARG A 169 -19.93 -19.20 8.25
N SER A 170 -19.33 -19.29 9.44
CA SER A 170 -18.58 -20.48 9.88
C SER A 170 -19.44 -21.74 9.99
N SER A 171 -20.76 -21.62 10.15
CA SER A 171 -21.70 -22.75 10.09
C SER A 171 -22.00 -23.22 8.66
N ILE A 172 -21.81 -22.38 7.65
CA ILE A 172 -22.12 -22.69 6.25
C ILE A 172 -20.93 -23.38 5.56
N TYR A 173 -19.69 -23.00 5.90
CA TYR A 173 -18.48 -23.59 5.30
C TYR A 173 -18.16 -25.02 5.75
N GLN A 174 -18.82 -25.56 6.79
CA GLN A 174 -18.61 -26.95 7.19
C GLN A 174 -19.33 -27.97 6.29
N GLU A 175 -20.34 -27.58 5.51
CA GLU A 175 -21.07 -28.52 4.64
C GLU A 175 -20.49 -28.65 3.22
N GLU A 176 -19.69 -27.69 2.74
CA GLU A 176 -19.15 -27.70 1.37
C GLU A 176 -17.81 -28.47 1.20
N GLU A 177 -17.21 -29.00 2.28
CA GLU A 177 -15.95 -29.77 2.23
C GLU A 177 -16.06 -31.15 1.54
N LEU A 178 -17.25 -31.57 1.08
CA LEU A 178 -17.50 -32.89 0.46
C LEU A 178 -17.63 -32.88 -1.07
N SER A 179 -17.03 -31.93 -1.79
CA SER A 179 -16.94 -32.01 -3.26
C SER A 179 -15.50 -31.96 -3.79
N GLU A 180 -15.02 -33.14 -4.19
CA GLU A 180 -13.74 -33.38 -4.85
C GLU A 180 -13.76 -32.82 -6.29
N SER A 181 -13.02 -31.74 -6.55
CA SER A 181 -12.30 -31.59 -7.81
C SER A 181 -11.13 -30.59 -7.69
N SER A 182 -10.03 -30.90 -8.39
CA SER A 182 -8.78 -30.12 -8.61
C SER A 182 -7.77 -30.00 -7.44
N HIS A 183 -6.89 -30.99 -7.30
CA HIS A 183 -5.81 -31.01 -6.29
C HIS A 183 -4.58 -30.12 -6.61
N MET A 184 -4.46 -29.56 -7.82
CA MET A 184 -3.30 -28.73 -8.21
C MET A 184 -3.49 -27.24 -7.87
N ASP A 185 -4.72 -26.70 -8.00
CA ASP A 185 -5.00 -25.30 -7.66
C ASP A 185 -5.17 -25.07 -6.14
N LYS A 186 -5.72 -26.04 -5.41
CA LYS A 186 -6.03 -25.91 -3.96
C LYS A 186 -4.82 -25.65 -3.06
N ARG A 187 -3.62 -26.15 -3.40
CA ARG A 187 -2.41 -25.94 -2.58
C ARG A 187 -1.88 -24.50 -2.66
N GLN A 188 -2.06 -23.83 -3.79
CA GLN A 188 -1.57 -22.47 -3.98
C GLN A 188 -2.41 -21.46 -3.18
N TYR A 189 -3.74 -21.62 -3.19
CA TYR A 189 -4.66 -20.82 -2.37
C TYR A 189 -4.46 -20.98 -0.85
N ALA A 190 -4.01 -22.15 -0.39
CA ALA A 190 -3.82 -22.41 1.04
C ALA A 190 -2.60 -21.70 1.65
N THR A 191 -1.64 -21.25 0.83
CA THR A 191 -0.38 -20.62 1.29
C THR A 191 -0.33 -19.10 1.07
N ASP A 192 -1.22 -18.57 0.24
CA ASP A 192 -1.34 -17.14 -0.03
C ASP A 192 -2.00 -16.41 1.14
N HIS A 193 -1.17 -15.77 1.95
CA HIS A 193 -1.58 -14.96 3.10
C HIS A 193 -2.43 -13.74 2.76
N THR A 194 -2.52 -13.36 1.48
CA THR A 194 -3.32 -12.22 1.05
C THR A 194 -4.78 -12.57 0.85
N GLN A 195 -5.20 -13.83 0.96
CA GLN A 195 -6.60 -14.25 0.79
C GLN A 195 -7.53 -13.67 1.87
N ASP A 196 -8.77 -13.31 1.51
CA ASP A 196 -9.71 -12.62 2.40
C ASP A 196 -9.96 -13.35 3.72
N PHE A 197 -10.10 -14.67 3.68
CA PHE A 197 -10.33 -15.46 4.90
C PHE A 197 -9.13 -15.44 5.86
N ILE A 198 -7.89 -15.40 5.33
CA ILE A 198 -6.68 -15.27 6.16
C ILE A 198 -6.59 -13.85 6.72
N VAL A 199 -6.85 -12.84 5.89
CA VAL A 199 -6.85 -11.44 6.32
C VAL A 199 -7.89 -11.20 7.43
N ASN A 200 -9.08 -11.78 7.32
CA ASN A 200 -10.11 -11.68 8.35
C ASN A 200 -9.69 -12.40 9.64
N ASP A 201 -9.08 -13.58 9.55
CA ASP A 201 -8.55 -14.29 10.72
C ASP A 201 -7.46 -13.50 11.44
N VAL A 202 -6.55 -12.86 10.68
CA VAL A 202 -5.52 -11.94 11.20
C VAL A 202 -6.15 -10.74 11.90
N ARG A 203 -7.12 -10.07 11.27
CA ARG A 203 -7.84 -8.92 11.86
C ARG A 203 -8.57 -9.30 13.14
N ARG A 204 -9.25 -10.45 13.15
CA ARG A 204 -9.93 -10.99 14.34
C ARG A 204 -8.93 -11.28 15.45
N THR A 205 -7.84 -11.97 15.12
CA THR A 205 -6.77 -12.32 16.06
C THR A 205 -6.18 -11.07 16.74
N LEU A 206 -5.86 -10.04 15.96
CA LEU A 206 -5.39 -8.75 16.50
C LEU A 206 -6.44 -8.10 17.40
N PHE A 207 -7.69 -8.02 16.93
CA PHE A 207 -8.78 -7.43 17.71
C PHE A 207 -8.97 -8.15 19.06
N GLU A 208 -8.98 -9.47 19.08
CA GLU A 208 -9.14 -10.28 20.29
C GLU A 208 -7.95 -10.14 21.24
N ALA A 209 -6.72 -10.15 20.71
CA ALA A 209 -5.50 -9.97 21.49
C ALA A 209 -5.52 -8.62 22.24
N VAL A 210 -5.78 -7.52 21.53
CA VAL A 210 -5.84 -6.18 22.15
C VAL A 210 -7.02 -6.05 23.10
N SER A 211 -8.19 -6.62 22.78
CA SER A 211 -9.41 -6.49 23.60
C SER A 211 -9.33 -7.27 24.92
N THR A 212 -8.55 -8.35 24.96
CA THR A 212 -8.37 -9.18 26.16
C THR A 212 -7.15 -8.76 26.99
N PHE A 213 -6.31 -7.86 26.47
CA PHE A 213 -5.12 -7.39 27.14
C PHE A 213 -5.46 -6.37 28.23
N SER A 214 -5.00 -6.64 29.45
CA SER A 214 -5.25 -5.81 30.65
C SER A 214 -4.05 -4.94 31.03
N GLY A 215 -3.48 -4.23 30.05
CA GLY A 215 -2.33 -3.34 30.25
C GLY A 215 -2.53 -1.95 29.63
N ASP A 216 -1.76 -0.98 30.14
CA ASP A 216 -1.75 0.38 29.61
C ASP A 216 -0.90 0.45 28.34
N LEU A 217 -1.52 0.80 27.21
CA LEU A 217 -0.84 0.86 25.91
C LEU A 217 0.11 2.05 25.78
N GLU A 218 0.01 3.06 26.64
CA GLU A 218 0.96 4.18 26.69
C GLU A 218 2.29 3.81 27.36
N ASN A 219 2.35 2.63 28.01
CA ASN A 219 3.54 2.13 28.66
C ASN A 219 4.28 1.13 27.75
N ASP A 220 5.53 1.45 27.41
CA ASP A 220 6.37 0.66 26.51
C ASP A 220 6.46 -0.83 26.89
N LYS A 221 6.53 -1.15 28.19
CA LYS A 221 6.66 -2.54 28.65
C LYS A 221 5.38 -3.34 28.43
N TYR A 222 4.22 -2.71 28.64
CA TYR A 222 2.93 -3.36 28.38
C TYR A 222 2.68 -3.49 26.88
N LEU A 223 3.07 -2.47 26.10
CA LEU A 223 2.99 -2.53 24.64
C LEU A 223 3.87 -3.65 24.06
N GLU A 224 5.10 -3.80 24.54
CA GLU A 224 5.99 -4.89 24.14
C GLU A 224 5.39 -6.27 24.47
N GLN A 225 4.82 -6.44 25.66
CA GLN A 225 4.13 -7.69 26.04
C GLN A 225 2.94 -8.01 25.12
N LEU A 226 2.15 -7.00 24.75
CA LEU A 226 1.05 -7.18 23.82
C LEU A 226 1.55 -7.61 22.44
N ILE A 227 2.59 -6.95 21.92
CA ILE A 227 3.20 -7.27 20.63
C ILE A 227 3.75 -8.71 20.60
N GLU A 228 4.33 -9.19 21.70
CA GLU A 228 4.77 -10.59 21.81
C GLU A 228 3.60 -11.57 21.75
N VAL A 229 2.49 -11.27 22.44
CA VAL A 229 1.26 -12.07 22.42
C VAL A 229 0.67 -12.11 21.01
N GLU A 230 0.54 -10.96 20.36
CA GLU A 230 0.03 -10.83 19.00
C GLU A 230 0.90 -11.59 18.01
N SER A 231 2.22 -11.44 18.08
CA SER A 231 3.17 -12.14 17.22
C SER A 231 3.04 -13.66 17.34
N ARG A 232 2.78 -14.17 18.55
CA ARG A 232 2.52 -15.60 18.77
C ARG A 232 1.20 -16.04 18.17
N MET A 233 0.13 -15.29 18.37
CA MET A 233 -1.21 -15.65 17.86
C MET A 233 -1.27 -15.54 16.33
N LEU A 234 -0.68 -14.51 15.75
CA LEU A 234 -0.64 -14.28 14.31
C LEU A 234 0.15 -15.35 13.55
N ARG A 235 1.15 -15.98 14.16
CA ARG A 235 1.81 -17.14 13.54
C ARG A 235 0.81 -18.26 13.23
N ASN A 236 -0.17 -18.48 14.11
CA ASN A 236 -1.24 -19.45 13.88
C ASN A 236 -2.20 -18.98 12.79
N ALA A 237 -2.63 -17.72 12.83
CA ALA A 237 -3.52 -17.14 11.82
C ALA A 237 -2.91 -17.19 10.41
N PHE A 238 -1.60 -16.94 10.29
CA PHE A 238 -0.84 -17.06 9.05
C PHE A 238 -0.48 -18.50 8.66
N ARG A 239 -0.87 -19.50 9.45
CA ARG A 239 -0.56 -20.92 9.25
C ARG A 239 0.95 -21.18 9.10
N ILE A 240 1.77 -20.50 9.90
CA ILE A 240 3.23 -20.65 9.88
C ILE A 240 3.61 -21.83 10.78
N THR A 241 4.14 -22.88 10.18
CA THR A 241 4.54 -24.12 10.88
C THR A 241 6.01 -24.16 11.26
N GLN A 242 6.84 -23.27 10.69
CA GLN A 242 8.28 -23.23 10.96
C GLN A 242 8.57 -22.57 12.31
N SER A 243 9.51 -23.15 13.06
CA SER A 243 9.97 -22.64 14.33
C SER A 243 11.26 -21.81 14.19
N GLY A 244 11.63 -21.08 15.24
CA GLY A 244 12.86 -20.29 15.26
C GLY A 244 12.89 -19.17 14.22
N ALA A 245 14.11 -18.79 13.80
CA ALA A 245 14.36 -17.60 12.97
C ALA A 245 13.60 -17.57 11.63
N ASP A 246 13.41 -18.74 10.99
CA ASP A 246 12.65 -18.84 9.73
C ASP A 246 11.17 -18.51 9.93
N GLY A 247 10.57 -19.01 11.04
CA GLY A 247 9.20 -18.71 11.40
C GLY A 247 8.97 -17.22 11.67
N HIS A 248 9.87 -16.58 12.42
CA HIS A 248 9.82 -15.12 12.68
C HIS A 248 9.93 -14.31 11.38
N THR A 249 10.85 -14.69 10.49
CA THR A 249 11.04 -13.99 9.22
C THR A 249 9.81 -14.10 8.32
N LYS A 250 9.18 -15.29 8.23
CA LYS A 250 7.95 -15.48 7.45
C LYS A 250 6.78 -14.69 8.02
N PHE A 251 6.65 -14.66 9.35
CA PHE A 251 5.65 -13.85 10.04
C PHE A 251 5.81 -12.37 9.67
N ALA A 252 7.02 -11.83 9.81
CA ALA A 252 7.31 -10.45 9.50
C ALA A 252 6.99 -10.10 8.04
N ILE A 253 7.41 -10.95 7.09
CA ILE A 253 7.12 -10.73 5.66
C ILE A 253 5.61 -10.68 5.40
N LYS A 254 4.85 -11.65 5.93
CA LYS A 254 3.40 -11.71 5.71
C LYS A 254 2.67 -10.51 6.33
N LEU A 255 3.07 -10.11 7.54
CA LEU A 255 2.47 -8.97 8.21
C LEU A 255 2.75 -7.66 7.46
N LEU A 256 3.99 -7.43 7.04
CA LEU A 256 4.40 -6.23 6.31
C LEU A 256 3.71 -6.13 4.93
N ASP A 257 3.50 -7.25 4.24
CA ASP A 257 2.78 -7.26 2.97
C ASP A 257 1.30 -6.87 3.15
N LEU A 258 0.62 -7.42 4.17
CA LEU A 258 -0.76 -7.02 4.49
C LEU A 258 -0.86 -5.55 4.94
N CYS A 259 0.14 -5.03 5.65
CA CYS A 259 0.23 -3.61 5.99
C CYS A 259 0.34 -2.75 4.71
N ARG A 260 1.32 -3.03 3.84
CA ARG A 260 1.61 -2.22 2.65
C ARG A 260 0.52 -2.27 1.59
N THR A 261 -0.20 -3.39 1.50
CA THR A 261 -1.37 -3.52 0.63
C THR A 261 -2.64 -2.88 1.21
N GLY A 262 -2.57 -2.29 2.41
CA GLY A 262 -3.71 -1.68 3.09
C GLY A 262 -4.74 -2.69 3.61
N ARG A 263 -4.43 -3.99 3.56
CA ARG A 263 -5.32 -5.08 4.02
C ARG A 263 -5.50 -5.04 5.53
N LEU A 264 -4.61 -4.41 6.28
CA LEU A 264 -4.78 -4.13 7.71
C LEU A 264 -5.22 -2.69 8.00
N GLY A 265 -5.68 -1.95 6.99
CA GLY A 265 -6.08 -0.55 7.12
C GLY A 265 -5.00 0.42 6.66
N HIS A 266 -5.31 1.71 6.79
CA HIS A 266 -4.43 2.79 6.40
C HIS A 266 -4.05 3.59 7.64
N TYR A 267 -2.74 3.80 7.81
CA TYR A 267 -2.18 4.44 8.99
C TYR A 267 -1.48 5.71 8.56
N VAL A 268 -1.74 6.79 9.29
CA VAL A 268 -0.98 8.04 9.16
C VAL A 268 0.15 7.94 10.18
N LEU A 269 1.40 7.91 9.68
CA LEU A 269 2.57 7.68 10.53
C LEU A 269 3.12 8.98 11.12
N ASP A 270 2.83 10.12 10.51
CA ASP A 270 3.26 11.42 10.98
C ASP A 270 2.10 12.18 11.59
N ASP A 271 2.39 12.94 12.64
CA ASP A 271 1.42 13.87 13.20
C ASP A 271 1.06 14.91 12.14
N ILE A 272 -0.23 14.98 11.80
CA ILE A 272 -0.74 16.09 11.00
C ILE A 272 -0.64 17.32 11.91
N PRO A 273 0.05 18.41 11.49
CA PRO A 273 0.15 19.60 12.29
C PRO A 273 -1.24 20.03 12.77
N ARG A 274 -1.46 20.00 14.09
CA ARG A 274 -2.68 20.57 14.67
C ARG A 274 -2.56 22.07 14.51
N ILE A 275 -3.36 22.61 13.61
CA ILE A 275 -3.41 24.05 13.35
C ILE A 275 -3.92 24.72 14.64
N SER A 276 -3.08 25.57 15.24
CA SER A 276 -3.46 26.55 16.27
C SER A 276 -4.23 27.71 15.67
#